data_AF-A0A7H8IH08-F1
#
_entry.id   AF-A0A7H8IH08-F1
#
_cell.length_a   1.000
_cell.length_b   1.000
_cell.length_c   1.000
_cell.angle_alpha   90.00
_cell.angle_beta   90.00
_cell.angle_gamma   90.00
#
_symmetry.space_group_name_H-M   'P 1'
#
loop_
_entity.id
_entity.type
_entity.pdbx_description
1 polymer ?
#
loop_
_entity_poly.entity_id
_entity_poly.type
_entity_poly.pdbx_seq_one_letter_code
_entity_poly.pdbx_strand_id
1 'polypeptide(L)'
;MNVGMCRRAATTVVTLTLAGTLGFGLMTQAASAASNGPCYDGRCKTSVSAPRTLKVNSRTFGFGKLKITHVSSRSVKMATVTTGGAHLSSSTSPGGTVMFNNLKIWVKSVSGRKAKLQLSPTSH
;
A
#
# COMPACT_ATOMS: atom_id res chain seq x y z
N MET A 1 3.53 68.05 30.40
CA MET A 1 4.37 66.93 29.90
C MET A 1 3.67 66.42 28.64
N ASN A 2 4.05 66.84 27.43
CA ASN A 2 5.11 66.28 26.55
C ASN A 2 4.91 64.76 26.39
N VAL A 3 4.72 64.10 25.24
CA VAL A 3 5.24 64.15 23.86
C VAL A 3 4.19 63.35 23.03
N GLY A 4 3.67 63.76 21.87
CA GLY A 4 4.35 63.79 20.58
C GLY A 4 4.25 62.45 19.83
N MET A 5 3.99 62.53 18.51
CA MET A 5 4.33 61.56 17.45
C MET A 5 3.26 60.50 17.13
N CYS A 6 2.58 60.58 15.98
CA CYS A 6 3.02 60.38 14.58
C CYS A 6 2.97 58.92 14.12
N ARG A 7 2.01 58.66 13.22
CA ARG A 7 2.02 57.83 12.01
C ARG A 7 2.82 56.51 12.03
N ARG A 8 2.19 55.44 11.53
CA ARG A 8 2.66 54.70 10.33
C ARG A 8 1.61 53.71 9.86
N ALA A 9 1.05 53.98 8.68
CA ALA A 9 0.45 52.96 7.83
C ALA A 9 1.59 52.08 7.30
N ALA A 10 1.45 50.76 7.45
CA ALA A 10 2.34 49.80 6.83
C ALA A 10 1.49 48.87 5.96
N THR A 11 1.40 49.23 4.68
CA THR A 11 0.88 48.37 3.62
C THR A 11 2.00 47.39 3.26
N THR A 12 1.98 46.19 3.83
CA THR A 12 2.94 45.15 3.46
C THR A 12 2.39 44.37 2.27
N VAL A 13 2.93 44.67 1.09
CA VAL A 13 2.68 43.92 -0.15
C VAL A 13 3.28 42.53 0.01
N VAL A 14 2.44 41.50 0.00
CA VAL A 14 2.89 40.10 0.01
C VAL A 14 3.20 39.70 -1.44
N THR A 15 4.46 39.73 -1.80
CA THR A 15 4.95 39.17 -3.07
C THR A 15 5.01 37.65 -2.92
N LEU A 16 3.97 36.93 -3.36
CA LEU A 16 4.01 35.48 -3.51
C LEU A 16 4.73 35.14 -4.83
N THR A 17 6.04 34.88 -4.75
CA THR A 17 6.77 34.22 -5.82
C THR A 17 6.41 32.73 -5.81
N LEU A 18 5.34 32.37 -6.52
CA LEU A 18 5.06 30.99 -6.90
C LEU A 18 6.01 30.59 -8.03
N ALA A 19 7.21 30.15 -7.65
CA ALA A 19 8.10 29.43 -8.55
C ALA A 19 7.52 28.02 -8.77
N GLY A 20 6.66 27.90 -9.77
CA GLY A 20 6.11 26.64 -10.24
C GLY A 20 7.02 25.95 -11.24
N THR A 21 7.00 24.61 -11.18
CA THR A 21 7.35 23.63 -12.23
C THR A 21 8.87 23.49 -12.50
N LEU A 22 9.51 22.31 -12.53
CA LEU A 22 9.20 20.97 -13.07
C LEU A 22 10.00 19.91 -12.25
N GLY A 23 9.47 18.73 -11.90
CA GLY A 23 9.54 17.51 -12.72
C GLY A 23 11.00 17.05 -12.88
N PHE A 24 11.50 15.92 -12.36
CA PHE A 24 11.07 14.54 -12.61
C PHE A 24 11.74 13.62 -11.59
N GLY A 25 11.10 13.37 -10.45
CA GLY A 25 11.35 12.19 -9.63
C GLY A 25 10.28 11.15 -9.90
N LEU A 26 10.14 10.72 -11.17
CA LEU A 26 9.22 9.65 -11.52
C LEU A 26 9.68 8.39 -10.78
N MET A 27 9.00 8.14 -9.67
CA MET A 27 8.88 6.83 -9.05
C MET A 27 8.64 5.80 -10.16
N THR A 28 9.69 5.08 -10.54
CA THR A 28 9.69 3.99 -11.52
C THR A 28 8.89 2.76 -11.04
N GLN A 29 7.93 2.96 -10.14
CA GLN A 29 7.05 1.92 -9.59
C GLN A 29 5.67 1.92 -10.27
N ALA A 30 5.33 2.95 -11.05
CA ALA A 30 4.05 3.01 -11.75
C ALA A 30 3.99 2.10 -13.00
N ALA A 31 5.11 1.97 -13.73
CA ALA A 31 5.14 1.21 -14.99
C ALA A 31 4.92 -0.30 -14.78
N SER A 32 5.58 -0.90 -13.79
CA SER A 32 5.39 -2.32 -13.42
C SER A 32 3.97 -2.60 -12.89
N ALA A 33 3.40 -1.63 -12.16
CA ALA A 33 2.04 -1.71 -11.63
C ALA A 33 0.96 -1.59 -12.72
N ALA A 34 1.22 -0.80 -13.78
CA ALA A 34 0.29 -0.60 -14.89
C ALA A 34 0.11 -1.86 -15.76
N SER A 35 1.18 -2.60 -16.05
CA SER A 35 1.11 -3.81 -16.88
C SER A 35 0.77 -5.08 -16.10
N ASN A 36 1.22 -5.23 -14.85
CA ASN A 36 1.09 -6.48 -14.10
C ASN A 36 0.14 -6.41 -12.88
N GLY A 37 -0.36 -5.22 -12.57
CA GLY A 37 -1.26 -4.94 -11.47
C GLY A 37 -0.55 -4.36 -10.23
N PRO A 38 -1.30 -3.73 -9.32
CA PRO A 38 -0.77 -2.88 -8.25
C PRO A 38 0.01 -3.63 -7.16
N CYS A 39 -0.01 -4.97 -7.16
CA CYS A 39 0.65 -5.80 -6.16
C CYS A 39 1.73 -6.71 -6.74
N TYR A 40 2.12 -6.53 -8.02
CA TYR A 40 3.04 -7.43 -8.70
C TYR A 40 4.38 -7.58 -7.97
N ASP A 41 4.96 -6.48 -7.53
CA ASP A 41 6.25 -6.45 -6.81
C ASP A 41 6.13 -6.83 -5.33
N GLY A 42 4.95 -7.27 -4.87
CA GLY A 42 4.68 -7.60 -3.47
C GLY A 42 4.67 -6.40 -2.53
N ARG A 43 4.77 -5.16 -3.05
CA ARG A 43 4.71 -3.90 -2.28
C ARG A 43 3.42 -3.18 -2.59
N CYS A 44 2.35 -3.49 -1.85
CA CYS A 44 1.06 -2.81 -2.06
C CYS A 44 0.22 -2.73 -0.79
N LYS A 45 -0.69 -1.75 -0.78
CA LYS A 45 -1.77 -1.65 0.21
C LYS A 45 -3.08 -1.81 -0.55
N THR A 46 -3.96 -2.66 -0.06
CA THR A 46 -5.22 -2.92 -0.76
C THR A 46 -6.35 -3.28 0.18
N SER A 47 -7.59 -3.02 -0.25
CA SER A 47 -8.80 -3.39 0.46
C SER A 47 -9.50 -4.52 -0.28
N VAL A 48 -9.96 -5.51 0.47
CA VAL A 48 -10.68 -6.67 -0.07
C VAL A 48 -11.98 -6.88 0.68
N SER A 49 -13.09 -6.84 -0.06
CA SER A 49 -14.44 -7.07 0.47
C SER A 49 -15.01 -8.43 0.11
N ALA A 50 -14.38 -9.11 -0.85
CA ALA A 50 -14.80 -10.38 -1.40
C ALA A 50 -13.57 -11.21 -1.78
N PRO A 51 -13.72 -12.53 -1.97
CA PRO A 51 -12.65 -13.37 -2.45
C PRO A 51 -12.09 -12.84 -3.77
N ARG A 52 -10.77 -12.71 -3.87
CA ARG A 52 -10.11 -12.20 -5.07
C ARG A 52 -8.70 -12.72 -5.22
N THR A 53 -8.17 -12.64 -6.45
CA THR A 53 -6.81 -13.05 -6.76
C THR A 53 -5.93 -11.82 -7.00
N LEU A 54 -4.79 -11.80 -6.34
CA LEU A 54 -3.72 -10.84 -6.52
C LEU A 54 -2.61 -11.48 -7.37
N LYS A 55 -2.24 -10.81 -8.46
CA LYS A 55 -1.05 -11.19 -9.23
C LYS A 55 0.19 -10.68 -8.51
N VAL A 56 1.19 -11.54 -8.40
CA VAL A 56 2.51 -11.25 -7.83
C VAL A 56 3.59 -11.86 -8.73
N ASN A 57 4.82 -11.40 -8.59
CA ASN A 57 5.95 -11.91 -9.37
C ASN A 57 6.32 -13.34 -8.95
N SER A 58 6.02 -14.32 -9.80
CA SER A 58 6.31 -15.73 -9.54
C SER A 58 7.79 -16.05 -9.41
N ARG A 59 8.67 -15.30 -10.09
CA ARG A 59 10.11 -15.49 -10.01
C ARG A 59 10.66 -15.07 -8.64
N THR A 60 10.04 -14.05 -8.03
CA THR A 60 10.47 -13.53 -6.73
C THR A 60 9.86 -14.29 -5.55
N PHE A 61 8.57 -14.64 -5.64
CA PHE A 61 7.83 -15.20 -4.50
C PHE A 61 7.60 -16.73 -4.62
N GLY A 62 7.94 -17.34 -5.74
CA GLY A 62 7.69 -18.78 -5.98
C GLY A 62 6.22 -19.13 -6.23
N PHE A 63 5.36 -18.13 -6.45
CA PHE A 63 3.97 -18.28 -6.88
C PHE A 63 3.52 -17.02 -7.62
N GLY A 64 2.65 -17.14 -8.64
CA GLY A 64 2.18 -16.00 -9.42
C GLY A 64 0.85 -15.41 -8.97
N LYS A 65 0.10 -16.13 -8.12
CA LYS A 65 -1.28 -15.81 -7.76
C LYS A 65 -1.53 -16.03 -6.27
N LEU A 66 -1.70 -14.95 -5.53
CA LEU A 66 -2.17 -14.99 -4.15
C LEU A 66 -3.69 -14.86 -4.13
N LYS A 67 -4.41 -15.90 -3.70
CA LYS A 67 -5.87 -15.90 -3.58
C LYS A 67 -6.26 -15.54 -2.16
N ILE A 68 -7.11 -14.54 -2.01
CA ILE A 68 -7.84 -14.27 -0.78
C ILE A 68 -9.15 -15.05 -0.92
N THR A 69 -9.31 -16.11 -0.14
CA THR A 69 -10.40 -17.07 -0.30
C THR A 69 -11.60 -16.75 0.57
N HIS A 70 -11.38 -16.09 1.71
CA HIS A 70 -12.45 -15.72 2.63
C HIS A 70 -12.09 -14.48 3.44
N VAL A 71 -13.07 -13.60 3.64
CA VAL A 71 -12.94 -12.40 4.48
C VAL A 71 -14.13 -12.36 5.44
N SER A 72 -13.83 -12.41 6.73
CA SER A 72 -14.81 -12.27 7.81
C SER A 72 -14.33 -11.25 8.82
N SER A 73 -15.22 -10.76 9.67
CA SER A 73 -14.90 -9.76 10.71
C SER A 73 -13.78 -10.20 11.66
N ARG A 74 -13.54 -11.52 11.78
CA ARG A 74 -12.55 -12.10 12.70
C ARG A 74 -11.33 -12.70 12.01
N SER A 75 -11.42 -13.02 10.71
CA SER A 75 -10.34 -13.73 10.01
C SER A 75 -10.33 -13.46 8.51
N VAL A 76 -9.13 -13.46 7.94
CA VAL A 76 -8.88 -13.45 6.51
C VAL A 76 -8.14 -14.72 6.14
N LYS A 77 -8.69 -15.50 5.20
CA LYS A 77 -8.08 -16.72 4.67
C LYS A 77 -7.44 -16.44 3.32
N MET A 78 -6.26 -16.99 3.13
CA MET A 78 -5.40 -16.77 1.98
C MET A 78 -4.84 -18.10 1.52
N ALA A 79 -4.73 -18.28 0.22
CA ALA A 79 -4.16 -19.47 -0.38
C ALA A 79 -3.36 -19.13 -1.62
N THR A 80 -2.38 -19.94 -1.95
CA THR A 80 -1.59 -19.84 -3.17
C THR A 80 -1.17 -21.24 -3.62
N VAL A 81 -0.79 -21.34 -4.89
CA VAL A 81 -0.19 -22.54 -5.47
C VAL A 81 1.22 -22.15 -5.91
N THR A 82 2.23 -22.84 -5.40
CA THR A 82 3.61 -22.59 -5.76
C THR A 82 3.87 -22.98 -7.21
N THR A 83 4.95 -22.47 -7.79
CA THR A 83 5.41 -22.88 -9.13
C THR A 83 5.73 -24.38 -9.21
N GLY A 84 6.04 -25.02 -8.08
CA GLY A 84 6.21 -26.47 -7.95
C GLY A 84 4.92 -27.25 -7.69
N GLY A 85 3.74 -26.61 -7.74
CA GLY A 85 2.44 -27.28 -7.57
C GLY A 85 1.97 -27.49 -6.12
N ALA A 86 2.74 -27.05 -5.12
CA ALA A 86 2.34 -27.16 -3.72
C ALA A 86 1.24 -26.15 -3.37
N HIS A 87 0.21 -26.61 -2.67
CA HIS A 87 -0.85 -25.75 -2.14
C HIS A 87 -0.47 -25.21 -0.76
N LEU A 88 -0.39 -23.88 -0.64
CA LEU A 88 -0.19 -23.20 0.63
C LEU A 88 -1.46 -22.47 1.02
N SER A 89 -1.89 -22.59 2.27
CA SER A 89 -3.05 -21.90 2.81
C SER A 89 -2.76 -21.42 4.23
N SER A 90 -3.20 -20.22 4.55
CA SER A 90 -3.05 -19.65 5.88
C SER A 90 -4.21 -18.70 6.19
N SER A 91 -4.40 -18.40 7.47
CA SER A 91 -5.41 -17.46 7.91
C SER A 91 -4.92 -16.66 9.10
N THR A 92 -5.36 -15.41 9.20
CA THR A 92 -5.03 -14.58 10.35
C THR A 92 -6.14 -13.60 10.69
N SER A 93 -6.10 -13.13 11.92
CA SER A 93 -7.04 -12.17 12.49
C SER A 93 -6.61 -10.73 12.17
N PRO A 94 -7.49 -9.73 12.35
CA PRO A 94 -7.09 -8.32 12.30
C PRO A 94 -5.86 -8.06 13.18
N GLY A 95 -4.89 -7.31 12.67
CA GLY A 95 -3.59 -7.05 13.31
C GLY A 95 -2.54 -8.13 13.03
N GLY A 96 -2.95 -9.33 12.61
CA GLY A 96 -2.06 -10.47 12.39
C GLY A 96 -1.34 -10.46 11.05
N THR A 97 -0.25 -11.20 10.99
CA THR A 97 0.60 -11.35 9.81
C THR A 97 0.69 -12.81 9.41
N VAL A 98 0.68 -13.06 8.10
CA VAL A 98 1.05 -14.36 7.51
C VAL A 98 2.19 -14.18 6.54
N MET A 99 2.92 -15.26 6.30
CA MET A 99 4.04 -15.29 5.38
C MET A 99 3.85 -16.44 4.39
N PHE A 100 4.02 -16.16 3.11
CA PHE A 100 4.05 -17.15 2.04
C PHE A 100 5.37 -16.99 1.30
N ASN A 101 6.29 -17.95 1.48
CA ASN A 101 7.67 -17.84 1.00
C ASN A 101 8.27 -16.46 1.37
N ASN A 102 8.67 -15.66 0.38
CA ASN A 102 9.31 -14.37 0.54
C ASN A 102 8.31 -13.19 0.57
N LEU A 103 7.01 -13.45 0.78
CA LEU A 103 5.96 -12.43 0.84
C LEU A 103 5.30 -12.40 2.23
N LYS A 104 5.44 -11.27 2.92
CA LYS A 104 4.71 -10.98 4.16
C LYS A 104 3.40 -10.27 3.82
N ILE A 105 2.31 -10.76 4.39
CA ILE A 105 0.99 -10.13 4.30
C ILE A 105 0.52 -9.78 5.70
N TRP A 106 0.31 -8.49 5.94
CA TRP A 106 -0.24 -7.96 7.17
C TRP A 106 -1.72 -7.59 6.99
N VAL A 107 -2.60 -8.16 7.82
CA VAL A 107 -4.00 -7.76 7.90
C VAL A 107 -4.10 -6.58 8.85
N LYS A 108 -4.05 -5.35 8.33
CA LYS A 108 -4.06 -4.14 9.15
C LYS A 108 -5.32 -4.01 9.98
N SER A 109 -6.47 -4.25 9.36
CA SER A 109 -7.77 -4.22 10.03
C SER A 109 -8.82 -4.93 9.20
N VAL A 110 -9.92 -5.31 9.86
CA VAL A 110 -11.15 -5.77 9.20
C VAL A 110 -12.33 -4.99 9.78
N SER A 111 -13.21 -4.51 8.91
CA SER A 111 -14.47 -3.88 9.26
C SER A 111 -15.59 -4.55 8.48
N GLY A 112 -16.51 -5.21 9.18
CA GLY A 112 -17.53 -6.07 8.56
C GLY A 112 -16.89 -7.18 7.71
N ARG A 113 -17.11 -7.14 6.40
CA ARG A 113 -16.50 -8.06 5.41
C ARG A 113 -15.36 -7.43 4.60
N LYS A 114 -14.85 -6.27 5.02
CA LYS A 114 -13.79 -5.54 4.32
C LYS A 114 -12.48 -5.60 5.10
N ALA A 115 -11.45 -6.23 4.54
CA ALA A 115 -10.11 -6.30 5.12
C ALA A 115 -9.15 -5.34 4.42
N LYS A 116 -8.35 -4.61 5.21
CA LYS A 116 -7.22 -3.81 4.71
C LYS A 116 -5.95 -4.64 4.83
N LEU A 117 -5.31 -4.92 3.71
CA LEU A 117 -4.09 -5.72 3.61
C LEU A 117 -2.91 -4.84 3.20
N GLN A 118 -1.75 -5.15 3.76
CA GLN A 118 -0.47 -4.62 3.33
C GLN A 118 0.46 -5.77 3.00
N LEU A 119 0.96 -5.79 1.77
CA LEU A 119 1.92 -6.75 1.28
C LEU A 119 3.30 -6.11 1.29
N SER A 120 4.30 -6.88 1.71
CA SER A 120 5.70 -6.48 1.65
C SER A 120 6.59 -7.70 1.39
N PRO A 121 7.61 -7.60 0.53
CA PRO A 121 8.63 -8.64 0.42
C PRO A 121 9.37 -8.79 1.76
N THR A 122 9.72 -10.02 2.11
CA THR A 122 10.70 -10.33 3.15
C THR A 122 12.02 -10.62 2.43
N SER A 123 12.87 -9.59 2.29
CA SER A 123 14.19 -9.78 1.68
C SER A 123 14.99 -10.81 2.48
N HIS A 124 15.71 -11.66 1.74
CA HIS A 124 16.98 -12.21 2.18
C HIS A 124 18.08 -11.43 1.46
#